data_AF-A0A2E7L4Z4-F1
#
_entry.id   AF-A0A2E7L4Z4-F1
#
_cell.length_a   1.000
_cell.length_b   1.000
_cell.length_c   1.000
_cell.angle_alpha   90.00
_cell.angle_beta   90.00
_cell.angle_gamma   90.00
#
_symmetry.space_group_name_H-M   'P 1'
#
loop_
_entity.id
_entity.type
_entity.pdbx_description
1 polymer ?
#
loop_
_entity_poly.entity_id
_entity_poly.type
_entity_poly.pdbx_seq_one_letter_code
_entity_poly.pdbx_strand_id
1 'polypeptide(L)'
;MSAPGLVRLHRKYKTRGVTFLSLSNDPREKVQELIDQYDIGWTSGYGASNAMIESLGAPNAGVMVPLLYVIGRDQKVIWSDRQARYNHENPKQIIKSLEQAIQLALRKTRVVQRGNHLPPTHIDDPFKPNRSLSISALSSTTTLAESVD
;
A
#
# COMPACT_ATOMS: atom_id res chain seq x y z
N MET A 1 -1.19 -14.41 -9.08
CA MET A 1 -0.41 -13.58 -8.14
C MET A 1 -0.37 -12.13 -8.61
N SER A 2 -0.59 -11.14 -7.74
CA SER A 2 -0.61 -9.70 -8.11
C SER A 2 0.69 -8.94 -7.80
N ALA A 3 1.71 -9.60 -7.22
CA ALA A 3 3.00 -8.98 -6.89
C ALA A 3 3.66 -8.28 -8.09
N PRO A 4 3.71 -8.86 -9.32
CA PRO A 4 4.25 -8.15 -10.49
C PRO A 4 3.46 -6.88 -10.84
N GLY A 5 2.15 -6.87 -10.57
CA GLY A 5 1.29 -5.71 -10.75
C GLY A 5 1.64 -4.57 -9.79
N LEU A 6 1.87 -4.90 -8.52
CA LEU A 6 2.23 -3.92 -7.49
C LEU A 6 3.64 -3.35 -7.72
N VAL A 7 4.62 -4.19 -8.08
CA VAL A 7 5.98 -3.74 -8.42
C VAL A 7 5.97 -2.76 -9.59
N ARG A 8 5.18 -3.03 -10.63
CA ARG A 8 5.02 -2.10 -11.75
C ARG A 8 4.42 -0.77 -11.30
N LEU A 9 3.39 -0.78 -10.47
CA LEU A 9 2.78 0.46 -9.95
C LEU A 9 3.74 1.23 -9.05
N HIS A 10 4.49 0.55 -8.18
CA HIS A 10 5.51 1.15 -7.34
C HIS A 10 6.54 1.90 -8.20
N ARG A 11 7.13 1.24 -9.21
CA ARG A 11 8.10 1.88 -10.12
C ARG A 11 7.50 3.11 -10.82
N LYS A 12 6.22 3.06 -11.20
CA LYS A 12 5.52 4.15 -11.89
C LYS A 12 5.22 5.36 -10.99
N TYR A 13 4.96 5.15 -9.70
CA TYR A 13 4.44 6.20 -8.80
C TYR A 13 5.41 6.62 -7.68
N LYS A 14 6.51 5.90 -7.43
CA LYS A 14 7.47 6.21 -6.35
C LYS A 14 8.06 7.62 -6.40
N THR A 15 8.23 8.20 -7.59
CA THR A 15 8.73 9.57 -7.77
C THR A 15 7.63 10.63 -7.86
N ARG A 16 6.36 10.24 -7.68
CA ARG A 16 5.17 11.09 -7.88
C ARG A 16 4.47 11.45 -6.57
N GLY A 17 5.20 11.39 -5.46
CA GLY A 17 4.67 11.65 -4.12
C GLY A 17 3.79 10.53 -3.57
N VAL A 18 4.04 9.29 -4.01
CA VAL A 18 3.39 8.06 -3.53
C VAL A 18 4.42 7.13 -2.92
N THR A 19 4.30 6.88 -1.64
CA THR A 19 4.96 5.83 -0.85
C THR A 19 4.16 4.54 -0.92
N PHE A 20 4.86 3.44 -1.13
CA PHE A 20 4.34 2.09 -0.93
C PHE A 20 4.93 1.55 0.37
N LEU A 21 4.12 0.79 1.10
CA LEU A 21 4.42 0.14 2.37
C LEU A 21 3.77 -1.25 2.32
N SER A 22 4.40 -2.24 2.92
CA SER A 22 3.73 -3.48 3.30
C SER A 22 3.91 -3.75 4.79
N LEU A 23 2.99 -4.51 5.38
CA LEU A 23 3.10 -4.95 6.77
C LEU A 23 2.60 -6.40 6.86
N SER A 24 3.38 -7.26 7.52
CA SER A 24 3.05 -8.67 7.66
C SER A 24 3.16 -9.11 9.12
N ASN A 25 2.41 -10.14 9.49
CA ASN A 25 2.64 -10.90 10.72
C ASN A 25 3.72 -11.99 10.54
N ASP A 26 4.17 -12.24 9.30
CA ASP A 26 5.25 -13.17 9.02
C ASP A 26 6.57 -12.70 9.65
N PRO A 27 7.47 -13.64 10.00
CA PRO A 27 8.81 -13.31 10.45
C PRO A 27 9.63 -12.68 9.32
N ARG A 28 10.73 -12.00 9.70
CA ARG A 28 11.56 -11.22 8.79
C ARG A 28 12.06 -12.04 7.60
N GLU A 29 12.45 -13.29 7.86
CA GLU A 29 13.06 -14.18 6.87
C GLU A 29 12.11 -14.45 5.71
N LYS A 30 10.84 -14.79 6.00
CA LYS A 30 9.80 -14.99 4.98
C LYS A 30 9.49 -13.72 4.20
N VAL A 31 9.46 -12.57 4.88
CA VAL A 31 9.24 -11.29 4.21
C VAL A 31 10.41 -10.97 3.28
N GLN A 32 11.64 -11.28 3.69
CA GLN A 32 12.83 -11.09 2.87
C GLN A 32 12.82 -12.00 1.63
N GLU A 33 12.44 -13.27 1.76
CA GLU A 33 12.27 -14.19 0.62
C GLU A 33 11.32 -13.62 -0.44
N LEU A 34 10.18 -13.06 -0.01
CA LEU A 34 9.23 -12.40 -0.92
C LEU A 34 9.79 -11.13 -1.56
N ILE A 35 10.57 -10.35 -0.79
CA ILE A 35 11.23 -9.15 -1.31
C ILE A 35 12.19 -9.53 -2.43
N ASP A 36 13.02 -10.54 -2.21
CA ASP A 36 14.04 -10.99 -3.15
C ASP A 36 13.39 -11.64 -4.38
N GLN A 37 12.37 -12.48 -4.16
CA GLN A 37 11.66 -13.18 -5.24
C GLN A 37 10.98 -12.21 -6.24
N TYR A 38 10.43 -11.10 -5.75
CA TYR A 38 9.65 -10.18 -6.58
C TYR A 38 10.31 -8.83 -6.85
N ASP A 39 11.54 -8.61 -6.39
CA ASP A 39 12.24 -7.32 -6.48
C ASP A 39 11.41 -6.18 -5.87
N ILE A 40 10.96 -6.38 -4.62
CA ILE A 40 10.16 -5.41 -3.89
C ILE A 40 11.06 -4.27 -3.40
N GLY A 41 10.95 -3.12 -4.07
CA GLY A 41 11.73 -1.92 -3.72
C GLY A 41 11.07 -0.95 -2.75
N TRP A 42 9.97 -1.32 -2.08
CA TRP A 42 9.29 -0.47 -1.09
C TRP A 42 9.49 -1.00 0.33
N THR A 43 9.14 -0.18 1.33
CA THR A 43 9.33 -0.53 2.74
C THR A 43 8.38 -1.64 3.19
N SER A 44 8.92 -2.73 3.74
CA SER A 44 8.14 -3.86 4.24
C SER A 44 8.36 -4.05 5.74
N GLY A 45 7.29 -3.91 6.52
CA GLY A 45 7.24 -4.31 7.93
C GLY A 45 6.92 -5.80 8.08
N TYR A 46 7.41 -6.38 9.17
CA TYR A 46 7.29 -7.80 9.52
C TYR A 46 6.98 -7.95 11.01
N GLY A 47 6.54 -9.13 11.44
CA GLY A 47 6.29 -9.46 12.85
C GLY A 47 5.16 -8.67 13.53
N ALA A 48 4.22 -8.12 12.77
CA ALA A 48 3.01 -7.53 13.34
C ALA A 48 2.19 -8.58 14.10
N SER A 49 1.55 -8.19 15.20
CA SER A 49 0.65 -9.11 15.90
C SER A 49 -0.61 -9.37 15.05
N ASN A 50 -1.20 -10.57 15.18
CA ASN A 50 -2.48 -10.87 14.53
C ASN A 50 -3.55 -9.85 14.90
N ALA A 51 -3.64 -9.47 16.18
CA ALA A 51 -4.56 -8.45 16.65
C ALA A 51 -4.38 -7.08 15.95
N MET A 52 -3.13 -6.67 15.68
CA MET A 52 -2.85 -5.46 14.92
C MET A 52 -3.35 -5.59 13.49
N ILE A 53 -3.07 -6.70 12.82
CA ILE A 53 -3.51 -6.92 11.44
C ILE A 53 -5.05 -7.00 11.35
N GLU A 54 -5.69 -7.68 12.30
CA GLU A 54 -7.16 -7.74 12.42
C GLU A 54 -7.77 -6.35 12.61
N SER A 55 -7.16 -5.49 13.44
CA SER A 55 -7.60 -4.10 13.65
C SER A 55 -7.55 -3.26 12.37
N LEU A 56 -6.71 -3.64 11.41
CA LEU A 56 -6.64 -3.03 10.09
C LEU A 56 -7.66 -3.59 9.10
N GLY A 57 -8.62 -4.41 9.54
CA GLY A 57 -9.67 -4.96 8.68
C GLY A 57 -9.25 -6.17 7.85
N ALA A 58 -8.14 -6.82 8.22
CA ALA A 58 -7.64 -8.06 7.62
C ALA A 58 -7.81 -9.26 8.58
N PRO A 59 -9.06 -9.68 8.93
CA PRO A 59 -9.33 -10.76 9.87
C PRO A 59 -8.77 -12.12 9.41
N ASN A 60 -8.52 -12.28 8.11
CA ASN A 60 -7.99 -13.51 7.52
C ASN A 60 -6.51 -13.40 7.18
N ALA A 61 -5.75 -12.57 7.90
CA ALA A 61 -4.32 -12.37 7.63
C ALA A 61 -3.42 -13.58 7.91
N GLY A 62 -3.96 -14.75 8.25
CA GLY A 62 -3.24 -16.02 8.17
C GLY A 62 -3.34 -16.70 6.79
N VAL A 63 -4.22 -16.21 5.92
CA VAL A 63 -4.50 -16.73 4.58
C VAL A 63 -3.82 -15.81 3.57
N MET A 64 -3.20 -16.37 2.52
CA MET A 64 -2.31 -15.72 1.51
C MET A 64 -2.91 -14.58 0.66
N VAL A 65 -3.61 -13.64 1.29
CA VAL A 65 -4.50 -12.71 0.59
C VAL A 65 -4.27 -11.30 1.09
N PRO A 66 -3.52 -10.48 0.34
CA PRO A 66 -3.26 -9.14 0.78
C PRO A 66 -4.45 -8.21 0.62
N LEU A 67 -4.76 -7.50 1.71
CA LEU A 67 -5.69 -6.38 1.75
C LEU A 67 -4.96 -5.10 1.34
N LEU A 68 -5.55 -4.36 0.39
CA LEU A 68 -4.95 -3.17 -0.19
C LEU A 68 -5.72 -1.92 0.24
N TYR A 69 -4.97 -0.87 0.56
CA TYR A 69 -5.50 0.45 0.86
C TYR A 69 -4.81 1.53 0.04
N VAL A 70 -5.57 2.54 -0.37
CA VAL A 70 -5.03 3.85 -0.76
C VAL A 70 -5.46 4.87 0.27
N ILE A 71 -4.47 5.51 0.90
CA ILE A 71 -4.67 6.53 1.93
C ILE A 71 -4.36 7.90 1.30
N GLY A 72 -5.31 8.84 1.44
CA GLY A 72 -5.15 10.22 0.99
C GLY A 72 -4.19 11.02 1.88
N ARG A 73 -3.79 12.21 1.42
CA ARG A 73 -2.94 13.13 2.21
C ARG A 73 -3.62 13.65 3.49
N ASP A 74 -4.93 13.55 3.54
CA ASP A 74 -5.77 13.82 4.71
C ASP A 74 -5.82 12.64 5.69
N GLN A 75 -4.99 11.60 5.47
CA GLN A 75 -4.91 10.39 6.27
C GLN A 75 -6.20 9.55 6.28
N LYS A 76 -7.08 9.77 5.30
CA LYS A 76 -8.32 8.99 5.14
C LYS A 76 -8.15 7.93 4.07
N VAL A 77 -8.76 6.76 4.29
CA VAL A 77 -8.88 5.74 3.26
C VAL A 77 -9.78 6.26 2.15
N ILE A 78 -9.24 6.36 0.93
CA ILE A 78 -10.02 6.77 -0.25
C ILE A 78 -10.46 5.57 -1.09
N TRP A 79 -9.79 4.43 -0.93
CA TRP A 79 -10.08 3.19 -1.61
C TRP A 79 -9.50 2.01 -0.84
N SER A 80 -10.21 0.88 -0.90
CA SER A 80 -9.73 -0.43 -0.45
C SER A 80 -10.18 -1.47 -1.47
N ASP A 81 -9.40 -2.54 -1.63
CA ASP A 81 -9.85 -3.68 -2.42
C ASP A 81 -10.88 -4.54 -1.68
N ARG A 82 -11.21 -4.24 -0.41
CA ARG A 82 -12.24 -4.94 0.37
C ARG A 82 -12.09 -6.46 0.37
N GLN A 83 -10.83 -6.92 0.44
CA GLN A 83 -10.50 -8.35 0.35
C GLN A 83 -10.95 -8.98 -0.97
N ALA A 84 -10.91 -8.22 -2.08
CA ALA A 84 -11.28 -8.64 -3.44
C ALA A 84 -10.79 -10.04 -3.81
N ARG A 85 -9.60 -10.41 -3.36
CA ARG A 85 -9.01 -11.72 -3.63
C ARG A 85 -9.65 -12.87 -2.85
N TYR A 86 -10.14 -12.64 -1.63
CA TYR A 86 -10.98 -13.61 -0.92
C TYR A 86 -12.29 -13.82 -1.69
N ASN A 87 -12.77 -12.76 -2.34
CA ASN A 87 -13.95 -12.80 -3.22
C ASN A 87 -13.64 -13.30 -4.64
N HIS A 88 -12.46 -13.89 -4.87
CA HIS A 88 -12.00 -14.40 -6.17
C HIS A 88 -12.03 -13.39 -7.32
N GLU A 89 -11.90 -12.09 -7.03
CA GLU A 89 -11.88 -11.06 -8.06
C GLU A 89 -10.63 -11.16 -8.96
N ASN A 90 -10.78 -10.73 -10.21
CA ASN A 90 -9.72 -10.80 -11.20
C ASN A 90 -8.52 -9.90 -10.82
N PRO A 91 -7.30 -10.46 -10.67
CA PRO A 91 -6.11 -9.69 -10.30
C PRO A 91 -5.80 -8.50 -11.21
N LYS A 92 -6.10 -8.59 -12.51
CA LYS A 92 -5.89 -7.46 -13.45
C LYS A 92 -6.85 -6.31 -13.15
N GLN A 93 -8.10 -6.61 -12.77
CA GLN A 93 -9.08 -5.59 -12.40
C GLN A 93 -8.71 -4.93 -11.07
N ILE A 94 -8.28 -5.70 -10.07
CA ILE A 94 -7.80 -5.16 -8.79
C ILE A 94 -6.67 -4.15 -9.03
N ILE A 95 -5.68 -4.51 -9.86
CA ILE A 95 -4.54 -3.62 -10.17
C ILE A 95 -4.99 -2.38 -10.95
N LYS A 96 -5.96 -2.50 -11.86
CA LYS A 96 -6.53 -1.37 -12.60
C LYS A 96 -7.26 -0.41 -11.65
N SER A 97 -8.08 -0.94 -10.75
CA SER A 97 -8.82 -0.16 -9.75
C SER A 97 -7.88 0.54 -8.77
N LEU A 98 -6.84 -0.15 -8.30
CA LEU A 98 -5.78 0.43 -7.49
C LEU A 98 -5.11 1.61 -8.22
N GLU A 99 -4.74 1.44 -9.49
CA GLU A 99 -4.14 2.51 -10.27
C GLU A 99 -5.07 3.72 -10.42
N GLN A 100 -6.35 3.50 -10.68
CA GLN A 100 -7.35 4.59 -10.74
C GLN A 100 -7.47 5.32 -9.40
N ALA A 101 -7.46 4.60 -8.28
CA ALA A 101 -7.49 5.19 -6.94
C ALA A 101 -6.25 6.06 -6.65
N ILE A 102 -5.05 5.59 -7.04
CA ILE A 102 -3.81 6.37 -6.94
C ILE A 102 -3.92 7.67 -7.75
N GLN A 103 -4.39 7.58 -9.00
CA GLN A 103 -4.56 8.75 -9.85
C GLN A 103 -5.58 9.74 -9.27
N LEU A 104 -6.67 9.26 -8.68
CA LEU A 104 -7.65 10.11 -8.01
C LEU A 104 -7.05 10.84 -6.80
N ALA A 105 -6.26 10.14 -5.98
CA ALA A 105 -5.54 10.73 -4.84
C ALA A 105 -4.64 11.89 -5.27
N LEU A 106 -3.89 11.68 -6.35
CA LEU A 106 -2.98 12.68 -6.92
C LEU A 106 -3.73 13.88 -7.53
N ARG A 107 -4.95 13.68 -8.08
CA ARG A 107 -5.75 14.78 -8.65
C ARG A 107 -6.39 15.67 -7.60
N LYS A 108 -6.96 15.10 -6.53
CA LYS A 108 -7.52 15.90 -5.40
C LYS A 108 -6.47 16.85 -4.81
N THR A 109 -5.21 16.44 -4.84
CA THR A 109 -4.07 17.25 -4.42
C THR A 109 -3.87 18.52 -5.27
N ARG A 110 -4.15 18.48 -6.58
CA ARG A 110 -3.89 19.59 -7.50
C ARG A 110 -4.94 20.71 -7.40
N VAL A 111 -6.17 20.38 -6.99
CA VAL A 111 -7.28 21.34 -6.87
C VAL A 111 -7.12 22.21 -5.61
N VAL A 112 -6.63 21.64 -4.51
CA VAL A 112 -6.40 22.39 -3.26
C VAL A 112 -5.28 23.44 -3.39
N GLN A 113 -4.29 23.23 -4.28
CA GLN A 113 -3.19 24.18 -4.47
C GLN A 113 -3.47 25.35 -5.43
N ARG A 114 -4.55 25.33 -6.22
CA ARG A 114 -4.90 26.46 -7.12
C ARG A 114 -5.86 27.48 -6.50
N GLY A 115 -6.26 27.29 -5.25
CA GLY A 115 -7.38 28.01 -4.64
C GLY A 115 -7.03 29.10 -3.63
N ASN A 116 -5.79 29.58 -3.50
CA ASN A 116 -5.45 30.72 -2.63
C ASN A 116 -4.14 31.37 -3.10
N HIS A 117 -4.23 32.42 -3.91
CA HIS A 117 -3.12 33.34 -4.15
C HIS A 117 -3.52 34.72 -3.64
N LEU A 118 -3.27 34.96 -2.35
CA LEU A 118 -3.10 36.30 -1.80
C LEU A 118 -1.58 36.63 -1.84
N PRO A 119 -1.20 37.89 -2.07
CA PRO A 119 0.21 38.27 -2.20
C PRO A 119 0.97 38.07 -0.87
N PRO A 120 2.29 37.84 -0.93
CA PRO A 120 3.05 37.35 0.22
C PRO A 120 3.33 38.48 1.21
N THR A 121 2.96 38.28 2.47
CA THR A 121 3.60 38.96 3.59
C THR A 121 4.77 38.10 4.05
N HIS A 122 5.93 38.72 4.08
CA HIS A 122 7.24 38.16 4.40
C HIS A 122 7.29 37.74 5.87
N ILE A 123 7.35 36.43 6.18
CA ILE A 123 7.89 35.91 7.44
C ILE A 123 8.62 34.59 7.12
N ASP A 124 9.86 34.51 7.61
CA ASP A 124 10.77 33.36 7.50
C ASP A 124 10.13 32.06 7.99
N ASP A 125 10.23 30.99 7.19
CA ASP A 125 9.64 29.68 7.51
C ASP A 125 10.70 28.57 7.36
N PRO A 126 11.26 28.03 8.46
CA PRO A 126 12.14 26.89 8.42
C PRO A 126 11.45 25.63 8.93
N PHE A 127 10.40 25.13 8.26
CA PHE A 127 10.05 23.70 8.31
C PHE A 127 9.10 23.26 7.20
N LYS A 128 9.58 22.50 6.21
CA LYS A 128 8.71 21.80 5.24
C LYS A 128 8.62 20.31 5.61
N PRO A 129 7.52 19.84 6.24
CA PRO A 129 7.29 18.41 6.35
C PRO A 129 6.90 17.85 4.99
N ASN A 130 7.70 16.91 4.50
CA ASN A 130 7.50 16.22 3.23
C ASN A 130 6.27 15.29 3.34
N ARG A 131 5.10 15.75 2.90
CA ARG A 131 3.82 14.99 3.00
C ARG A 131 3.69 13.99 1.84
N SER A 132 4.05 12.74 2.10
CA SER A 132 3.89 11.61 1.15
C SER A 132 2.52 10.93 1.26
N LEU A 133 2.00 10.37 0.16
CA LEU A 133 0.86 9.44 0.15
C LEU A 133 1.36 8.03 0.52
N SER A 134 0.63 7.21 1.28
CA SER A 134 1.05 5.83 1.60
C SER A 134 0.05 4.80 1.06
N ILE A 135 0.57 3.72 0.46
CA ILE A 135 -0.18 2.54 0.03
C ILE A 135 0.30 1.38 0.87
N SER A 136 -0.59 0.76 1.64
CA SER A 136 -0.25 -0.41 2.46
C SER A 136 -0.73 -1.70 1.78
N ALA A 137 0.15 -2.69 1.66
CA ALA A 137 -0.18 -4.06 1.24
C ALA A 137 0.16 -5.03 2.37
N LEU A 138 -0.82 -5.75 2.92
CA LEU A 138 -0.58 -6.70 4.02
C LEU A 138 -0.47 -8.11 3.45
N SER A 139 0.66 -8.84 3.49
CA SER A 139 0.73 -10.21 2.92
C SER A 139 1.25 -11.21 3.94
N SER A 140 0.65 -12.39 4.02
CA SER A 140 1.06 -13.46 4.94
C SER A 140 1.14 -14.80 4.24
N THR A 141 2.10 -15.65 4.60
CA THR A 141 2.37 -16.93 3.93
C THR A 141 2.56 -18.08 4.92
N THR A 142 1.67 -19.06 4.85
CA THR A 142 1.86 -20.37 5.50
C THR A 142 2.34 -21.36 4.45
N THR A 143 3.57 -21.86 4.62
CA THR A 143 4.10 -23.01 3.89
C THR A 143 3.35 -24.26 4.35
N LEU A 144 2.54 -24.87 3.48
CA LEU A 144 2.13 -26.25 3.65
C LEU A 144 3.35 -27.11 3.30
N ALA A 145 3.98 -27.71 4.30
CA ALA A 145 4.89 -28.82 4.07
C ALA A 145 4.06 -29.99 3.54
N GLU A 146 4.45 -30.53 2.40
CA GLU A 146 3.96 -31.81 1.89
C GLU A 146 4.24 -32.88 2.96
N SER A 147 3.17 -33.54 3.44
CA SER A 147 3.32 -34.82 4.11
C SER A 147 3.22 -35.89 3.04
N VAL A 148 4.33 -36.59 2.86
CA VAL A 148 4.44 -37.84 2.12
C VAL A 148 3.68 -38.90 2.90
N ASP A 149 2.78 -39.62 2.23
CA ASP A 149 2.57 -41.07 2.31
C ASP A 149 1.81 -41.55 1.06
#